data_AF-A0A2T2T942-F1
#
_entry.id   AF-A0A2T2T942-F1
#
_cell.length_a   1.000
_cell.length_b   1.000
_cell.length_c   1.000
_cell.angle_alpha   90.00
_cell.angle_beta   90.00
_cell.angle_gamma   90.00
#
_symmetry.space_group_name_H-M   'P 1'
#
loop_
_entity.id
_entity.type
_entity.pdbx_description
1 polymer ?
#
loop_
_entity_poly.entity_id
_entity_poly.type
_entity_poly.pdbx_seq_one_letter_code
_entity_poly.pdbx_strand_id
1 'polypeptide(L)'
;MGNEGPDHSVIPLEELGGRDLPEPGGDGAAVPVRRAPESLHDPQNTTHEELRDALDVPDWSPRQPVGRLHLWYLIEPPSTLLDLIESGTRTWSQLDNRYQLGGLAATPFEEKEFSRVQAFAKAVEAWKDAWHIGRGRPVGREALEETDAVTNTFIDGVTELAKELDGDAEALLGVIREREDERVQGFYSSKADDLEEYFLEQGYLVRQDPLSPEEMWQRVLAGLASEIQEGIVAAEDLDRLFSYLSLSEIRP
;
A
#
# COMPACT_ATOMS: atom_id res chain seq x y z
N MET A 1 -22.90 47.36 -37.46
CA MET A 1 -22.76 46.23 -36.51
C MET A 1 -23.21 44.98 -37.22
N GLY A 2 -22.23 44.23 -37.72
CA GLY A 2 -22.37 42.96 -38.43
C GLY A 2 -20.95 42.42 -38.52
N ASN A 3 -20.60 41.53 -37.60
CA ASN A 3 -19.26 40.96 -37.52
C ASN A 3 -19.31 39.62 -38.26
N GLU A 4 -18.82 39.62 -39.49
CA GLU A 4 -18.53 38.41 -40.27
C GLU A 4 -17.42 37.63 -39.55
N GLY A 5 -17.73 36.37 -39.20
CA GLY A 5 -16.77 35.46 -38.58
C GLY A 5 -15.64 35.12 -39.56
N PRO A 6 -14.44 34.78 -39.05
CA PRO A 6 -13.30 34.52 -39.91
C PRO A 6 -13.49 33.23 -40.70
N ASP A 7 -13.25 33.35 -42.00
CA ASP A 7 -13.19 32.30 -43.02
C ASP A 7 -12.18 31.20 -42.61
N HIS A 8 -12.68 29.98 -42.37
CA HIS A 8 -11.85 28.83 -42.03
C HIS A 8 -11.52 28.07 -43.32
N SER A 9 -10.40 28.42 -43.95
CA SER A 9 -9.86 27.64 -45.06
C SER A 9 -9.32 26.30 -44.52
N VAL A 10 -10.06 25.20 -44.79
CA VAL A 10 -9.65 23.83 -44.50
C VAL A 10 -8.54 23.43 -45.47
N ILE A 11 -7.33 23.21 -44.98
CA ILE A 11 -6.21 22.71 -45.79
C ILE A 11 -6.23 21.17 -45.76
N PRO A 12 -6.32 20.47 -46.91
CA PRO A 12 -6.26 19.01 -46.98
C PRO A 12 -4.89 18.47 -46.52
N LEU A 13 -4.91 17.36 -45.78
CA LEU A 13 -3.78 16.76 -45.06
C LEU A 13 -2.75 16.02 -45.95
N GLU A 14 -2.71 16.28 -47.27
CA GLU A 14 -1.94 15.47 -48.21
C GLU A 14 -0.75 16.19 -48.89
N GLU A 15 -0.48 17.47 -48.58
CA GLU A 15 0.63 18.22 -49.19
C GLU A 15 1.53 18.99 -48.19
N LEU A 16 2.22 18.28 -47.30
CA LEU A 16 3.45 18.81 -46.69
C LEU A 16 4.58 17.79 -46.80
N GLY A 17 5.22 17.82 -47.97
CA GLY A 17 6.50 17.17 -48.24
C GLY A 17 7.62 17.74 -47.35
N GLY A 18 8.53 16.84 -46.97
CA GLY A 18 9.50 17.04 -45.90
C GLY A 18 10.37 18.29 -46.02
N ARG A 19 10.48 18.99 -44.88
CA ARG A 19 11.62 19.83 -44.50
C ARG A 19 11.82 19.80 -42.99
N ASP A 20 13.06 19.51 -42.61
CA ASP A 20 13.75 19.72 -41.33
C ASP A 20 12.89 19.93 -40.07
N LEU A 21 12.81 18.86 -39.28
CA LEU A 21 12.53 18.97 -37.85
C LEU A 21 13.86 19.26 -37.12
N PRO A 22 13.92 20.28 -36.24
CA PRO A 22 15.07 20.52 -35.40
C PRO A 22 15.22 19.38 -34.37
N GLU A 23 16.46 18.91 -34.19
CA GLU A 23 16.87 17.94 -33.17
C GLU A 23 16.33 18.33 -31.78
N PRO A 24 15.53 17.49 -31.10
CA PRO A 24 15.19 17.71 -29.71
C PRO A 24 16.39 17.31 -28.82
N GLY A 25 17.27 18.27 -28.59
CA GLY A 25 18.20 18.24 -27.47
C GLY A 25 17.42 18.50 -26.17
N GLY A 26 17.25 17.44 -25.37
CA GLY A 26 16.68 17.53 -24.04
C GLY A 26 16.70 16.16 -23.39
N ASP A 27 17.50 16.03 -22.33
CA ASP A 27 17.56 14.92 -21.39
C ASP A 27 16.19 14.73 -20.71
N GLY A 28 15.23 14.24 -21.48
CA GLY A 28 14.07 13.56 -20.95
C GLY A 28 14.58 12.22 -20.47
N ALA A 29 14.91 12.14 -19.17
CA ALA A 29 15.05 10.85 -18.50
C ALA A 29 13.79 10.05 -18.80
N ALA A 30 13.89 9.14 -19.77
CA ALA A 30 12.84 8.21 -20.09
C ALA A 30 12.61 7.41 -18.81
N VAL A 31 11.50 7.72 -18.12
CA VAL A 31 10.99 6.83 -17.08
C VAL A 31 10.86 5.48 -17.76
N PRO A 32 11.59 4.44 -17.33
CA PRO A 32 11.42 3.14 -17.94
C PRO A 32 9.98 2.73 -17.65
N VAL A 33 9.18 2.67 -18.69
CA VAL A 33 7.96 1.86 -18.68
C VAL A 33 8.45 0.47 -18.31
N ARG A 34 8.27 0.07 -17.04
CA ARG A 34 8.57 -1.28 -16.60
C ARG A 34 7.68 -2.17 -17.46
N ARG A 35 8.28 -2.81 -18.46
CA ARG A 35 7.62 -3.80 -19.31
C ARG A 35 7.04 -4.85 -18.38
N ALA A 36 5.81 -5.28 -18.65
CA ALA A 36 5.32 -6.54 -18.12
C ALA A 36 6.41 -7.62 -18.36
N PRO A 37 6.68 -8.52 -17.40
CA PRO A 37 7.73 -9.53 -17.56
C PRO A 37 7.56 -10.23 -18.90
N GLU A 38 8.65 -10.30 -19.68
CA GLU A 38 8.67 -11.03 -20.95
C GLU A 38 8.36 -12.50 -20.64
N SER A 39 7.18 -12.94 -21.11
CA SER A 39 6.47 -14.18 -20.75
C SER A 39 5.87 -14.20 -19.34
N LEU A 40 4.66 -13.69 -19.21
CA LEU A 40 3.76 -14.20 -18.18
C LEU A 40 3.61 -15.70 -18.43
N HIS A 41 3.89 -16.49 -17.39
CA HIS A 41 3.86 -17.95 -17.44
C HIS A 41 2.50 -18.46 -17.96
N ASP A 42 2.49 -19.63 -18.61
CA ASP A 42 1.26 -20.26 -19.09
C ASP A 42 0.21 -20.31 -17.95
N PRO A 43 -0.89 -19.54 -18.06
CA PRO A 43 -1.89 -19.40 -17.00
C PRO A 43 -2.48 -20.75 -16.54
N GLN A 44 -2.40 -21.77 -17.40
CA GLN A 44 -2.96 -23.09 -17.13
C GLN A 44 -2.04 -23.99 -16.29
N ASN A 45 -0.75 -23.64 -16.17
CA ASN A 45 0.26 -24.47 -15.50
C ASN A 45 0.97 -23.76 -14.34
N THR A 46 0.62 -22.52 -14.01
CA THR A 46 1.21 -21.77 -12.90
C THR A 46 0.25 -21.70 -11.73
N THR A 47 0.73 -22.11 -10.56
CA THR A 47 -0.02 -22.01 -9.30
C THR A 47 -0.10 -20.56 -8.83
N HIS A 48 -1.10 -20.27 -7.98
CA HIS A 48 -1.25 -18.94 -7.40
C HIS A 48 0.01 -18.50 -6.64
N GLU A 49 0.66 -19.41 -5.91
CA GLU A 49 1.87 -19.12 -5.15
C GLU A 49 3.07 -18.78 -6.05
N GLU A 50 3.29 -19.52 -7.13
CA GLU A 50 4.37 -19.25 -8.10
C GLU A 50 4.22 -17.87 -8.77
N LEU A 51 2.99 -17.36 -8.90
CA LEU A 51 2.75 -16.03 -9.43
C LEU A 51 3.28 -14.92 -8.52
N ARG A 52 3.46 -15.14 -7.22
CA ARG A 52 3.97 -14.11 -6.31
C ARG A 52 5.35 -13.64 -6.73
N ASP A 53 6.24 -14.59 -6.96
CA ASP A 53 7.63 -14.33 -7.34
C ASP A 53 7.72 -13.84 -8.79
N ALA A 54 6.95 -14.45 -9.69
CA ALA A 54 6.95 -14.07 -11.11
C ALA A 54 6.45 -12.64 -11.37
N LEU A 55 5.52 -12.17 -10.54
CA LEU A 55 4.93 -10.83 -10.64
C LEU A 55 5.66 -9.78 -9.79
N ASP A 56 6.70 -10.16 -9.05
CA ASP A 56 7.39 -9.30 -8.08
C ASP A 56 6.38 -8.61 -7.15
N VAL A 57 5.48 -9.41 -6.56
CA VAL A 57 4.37 -8.90 -5.75
C VAL A 57 4.92 -8.18 -4.52
N PRO A 58 4.64 -6.88 -4.34
CA PRO A 58 5.14 -6.14 -3.20
C PRO A 58 4.47 -6.61 -1.92
N ASP A 59 5.25 -6.72 -0.86
CA ASP A 59 4.73 -6.92 0.49
C ASP A 59 3.86 -5.73 0.91
N TRP A 60 2.80 -6.03 1.66
CA TRP A 60 1.89 -5.04 2.17
C TRP A 60 1.89 -5.06 3.70
N SER A 61 1.89 -3.86 4.31
CA SER A 61 1.76 -3.71 5.75
C SER A 61 0.49 -2.93 6.09
N PRO A 62 -0.11 -3.16 7.26
CA PRO A 62 -1.29 -2.40 7.72
C PRO A 62 -1.05 -0.90 7.86
N ARG A 63 0.19 -0.39 7.80
CA ARG A 63 0.44 1.06 7.71
C ARG A 63 0.10 1.64 6.33
N GLN A 64 0.09 0.81 5.29
CA GLN A 64 -0.25 1.24 3.93
C GLN A 64 -1.78 1.31 3.75
N PRO A 65 -2.28 2.11 2.80
CA PRO A 65 -3.68 2.05 2.37
C PRO A 65 -3.99 0.68 1.76
N VAL A 66 -5.17 0.12 2.04
CA VAL A 66 -5.65 -1.14 1.42
C VAL A 66 -5.72 -1.03 -0.10
N GLY A 67 -5.94 0.18 -0.62
CA GLY A 67 -5.89 0.48 -2.05
C GLY A 67 -4.58 0.13 -2.77
N ARG A 68 -3.46 0.05 -2.04
CA ARG A 68 -2.13 -0.34 -2.56
C ARG A 68 -1.94 -1.85 -2.61
N LEU A 69 -2.84 -2.61 -2.02
CA LEU A 69 -2.78 -4.07 -2.01
C LEU A 69 -2.75 -4.59 -3.44
N HIS A 70 -1.75 -5.42 -3.74
CA HIS A 70 -1.63 -6.06 -5.04
C HIS A 70 -2.78 -7.05 -5.22
N LEU A 71 -3.34 -7.12 -6.43
CA LEU A 71 -4.49 -7.99 -6.71
C LEU A 71 -4.22 -9.48 -6.48
N TRP A 72 -2.94 -9.88 -6.46
CA TRP A 72 -2.52 -11.23 -6.08
C TRP A 72 -3.10 -11.65 -4.72
N TYR A 73 -3.12 -10.77 -3.71
CA TYR A 73 -3.71 -11.11 -2.41
C TYR A 73 -5.22 -11.34 -2.45
N LEU A 74 -5.92 -10.76 -3.42
CA LEU A 74 -7.39 -10.73 -3.47
C LEU A 74 -7.99 -11.69 -4.51
N ILE A 75 -7.20 -12.12 -5.49
CA ILE A 75 -7.67 -12.89 -6.65
C ILE A 75 -6.91 -14.21 -6.72
N GLU A 76 -7.59 -15.29 -6.35
CA GLU A 76 -7.00 -16.62 -6.42
C GLU A 76 -6.75 -17.12 -7.85
N PRO A 77 -7.72 -17.04 -8.78
CA PRO A 77 -7.56 -17.68 -10.08
C PRO A 77 -6.43 -17.04 -10.89
N PRO A 78 -5.38 -17.80 -11.28
CA PRO A 78 -4.24 -17.29 -12.04
C PRO A 78 -4.64 -16.54 -13.32
N SER A 79 -5.58 -17.09 -14.09
CA SER A 79 -6.03 -16.49 -15.36
C SER A 79 -6.63 -15.10 -15.16
N THR A 80 -7.54 -14.95 -14.19
CA THR A 80 -8.22 -13.67 -13.92
C THR A 80 -7.24 -12.62 -13.43
N LEU A 81 -6.28 -13.01 -12.59
CA LEU A 81 -5.22 -12.13 -12.11
C LEU A 81 -4.33 -11.66 -13.27
N LEU A 82 -3.89 -12.57 -14.13
CA LEU A 82 -3.02 -12.25 -15.26
C LEU A 82 -3.72 -11.31 -16.26
N ASP A 83 -4.99 -11.56 -16.60
CA ASP A 83 -5.77 -10.70 -17.49
C ASP A 83 -5.85 -9.25 -16.96
N LEU A 84 -6.03 -9.08 -15.64
CA LEU A 84 -6.06 -7.76 -15.01
C LEU A 84 -4.70 -7.07 -15.07
N ILE A 85 -3.63 -7.79 -14.77
CA ILE A 85 -2.26 -7.28 -14.80
C ILE A 85 -1.87 -6.86 -16.21
N GLU A 86 -2.20 -7.67 -17.22
CA GLU A 86 -1.97 -7.37 -18.64
C GLU A 86 -2.74 -6.12 -19.08
N SER A 87 -3.97 -5.94 -18.59
CA SER A 87 -4.76 -4.72 -18.81
C SER A 87 -4.29 -3.50 -18.00
N GLY A 88 -3.21 -3.64 -17.23
CA GLY A 88 -2.58 -2.57 -16.44
C GLY A 88 -3.18 -2.35 -15.06
N THR A 89 -4.10 -3.21 -14.61
CA THR A 89 -4.70 -3.17 -13.27
C THR A 89 -3.95 -4.13 -12.34
N ARG A 90 -3.17 -3.59 -11.41
CA ARG A 90 -2.34 -4.36 -10.46
C ARG A 90 -2.76 -4.21 -9.00
N THR A 91 -3.44 -3.14 -8.63
CA THR A 91 -3.83 -2.89 -7.23
C THR A 91 -5.33 -2.81 -7.04
N TRP A 92 -5.77 -3.00 -5.79
CA TRP A 92 -7.17 -2.88 -5.41
C TRP A 92 -7.78 -1.53 -5.82
N SER A 93 -7.13 -0.40 -5.54
CA SER A 93 -7.65 0.93 -5.94
C SER A 93 -7.85 1.08 -7.44
N GLN A 94 -6.99 0.47 -8.26
CA GLN A 94 -7.13 0.54 -9.72
C GLN A 94 -8.35 -0.25 -10.18
N LEU A 95 -8.57 -1.43 -9.59
CA LEU A 95 -9.72 -2.27 -9.89
C LEU A 95 -11.03 -1.65 -9.40
N ASP A 96 -11.07 -1.13 -8.17
CA ASP A 96 -12.24 -0.44 -7.63
C ASP A 96 -12.59 0.78 -8.47
N ASN A 97 -11.61 1.64 -8.79
CA ASN A 97 -11.85 2.80 -9.66
C ASN A 97 -12.41 2.41 -11.05
N ARG A 98 -11.89 1.32 -11.64
CA ARG A 98 -12.39 0.80 -12.92
C ARG A 98 -13.85 0.35 -12.81
N TYR A 99 -14.21 -0.31 -11.71
CA TYR A 99 -15.59 -0.68 -11.42
C TYR A 99 -16.49 0.54 -11.19
N GLN A 100 -16.04 1.55 -10.44
CA GLN A 100 -16.83 2.77 -10.22
C GLN A 100 -17.14 3.52 -11.52
N LEU A 101 -16.23 3.48 -12.50
CA LEU A 101 -16.41 4.17 -13.78
C LEU A 101 -17.29 3.40 -14.79
N GLY A 102 -17.24 2.07 -14.80
CA GLY A 102 -17.88 1.27 -15.85
C GLY A 102 -18.71 0.08 -15.36
N GLY A 103 -18.88 -0.09 -14.06
CA GLY A 103 -19.57 -1.22 -13.43
C GLY A 103 -18.90 -2.57 -13.75
N LEU A 104 -19.68 -3.64 -13.63
CA LEU A 104 -19.23 -5.01 -13.96
C LEU A 104 -18.78 -5.15 -15.42
N ALA A 105 -19.37 -4.39 -16.35
CA ALA A 105 -19.00 -4.47 -17.77
C ALA A 105 -17.56 -4.01 -18.04
N ALA A 106 -16.96 -3.25 -17.12
CA ALA A 106 -15.58 -2.85 -17.22
C ALA A 106 -14.62 -3.87 -16.59
N THR A 107 -15.09 -4.90 -15.87
CA THR A 107 -14.24 -5.87 -15.18
C THR A 107 -14.37 -7.26 -15.82
N PRO A 108 -13.39 -8.16 -15.62
CA PRO A 108 -13.48 -9.55 -16.12
C PRO A 108 -14.34 -10.45 -15.22
N PHE A 109 -15.04 -9.89 -14.23
CA PHE A 109 -15.71 -10.66 -13.18
C PHE A 109 -17.21 -10.79 -13.41
N GLU A 110 -17.76 -11.92 -12.97
CA GLU A 110 -19.18 -11.98 -12.62
C GLU A 110 -19.46 -11.21 -11.32
N GLU A 111 -20.73 -10.85 -11.10
CA GLU A 111 -21.17 -10.08 -9.92
C GLU A 111 -20.67 -10.73 -8.61
N LYS A 112 -20.86 -12.05 -8.48
CA LYS A 112 -20.47 -12.79 -7.28
C LYS A 112 -18.95 -12.79 -7.06
N GLU A 113 -18.17 -12.89 -8.13
CA GLU A 113 -16.70 -12.88 -8.03
C GLU A 113 -16.19 -11.51 -7.61
N PHE A 114 -16.76 -10.43 -8.18
CA PHE A 114 -16.41 -9.09 -7.79
C PHE A 114 -16.79 -8.79 -6.33
N SER A 115 -17.98 -9.22 -5.89
CA SER A 115 -18.39 -9.11 -4.48
C SER A 115 -17.45 -9.85 -3.54
N ARG A 116 -16.89 -11.00 -3.97
CA ARG A 116 -15.89 -11.74 -3.20
C ARG A 116 -14.57 -10.97 -3.06
N VAL A 117 -14.08 -10.37 -4.15
CA VAL A 117 -12.89 -9.50 -4.12
C VAL A 117 -13.11 -8.29 -3.21
N GLN A 118 -14.29 -7.66 -3.28
CA GLN A 118 -14.68 -6.57 -2.39
C GLN A 118 -14.71 -7.01 -0.91
N ALA A 119 -15.25 -8.19 -0.63
CA ALA A 119 -15.27 -8.75 0.71
C ALA A 119 -13.85 -8.96 1.25
N PHE A 120 -12.92 -9.49 0.45
CA PHE A 120 -11.52 -9.59 0.87
C PHE A 120 -10.88 -8.23 1.13
N ALA A 121 -11.08 -7.23 0.27
CA ALA A 121 -10.57 -5.89 0.53
C ALA A 121 -11.16 -5.30 1.83
N LYS A 122 -12.46 -5.51 2.09
CA LYS A 122 -13.12 -5.12 3.34
C LYS A 122 -12.53 -5.86 4.56
N ALA A 123 -12.16 -7.12 4.42
CA ALA A 123 -11.51 -7.89 5.48
C ALA A 123 -10.14 -7.31 5.82
N VAL A 124 -9.33 -6.97 4.81
CA VAL A 124 -8.04 -6.32 5.01
C VAL A 124 -8.20 -4.96 5.68
N GLU A 125 -9.22 -4.17 5.32
CA GLU A 125 -9.53 -2.90 5.98
C GLU A 125 -9.92 -3.10 7.45
N ALA A 126 -10.81 -4.05 7.74
CA ALA A 126 -11.22 -4.36 9.11
C ALA A 126 -10.03 -4.84 9.97
N TRP A 127 -9.13 -5.62 9.38
CA TRP A 127 -7.90 -6.06 10.05
C TRP A 127 -6.93 -4.90 10.27
N LYS A 128 -6.72 -4.04 9.27
CA LYS A 128 -5.91 -2.83 9.36
C LYS A 128 -6.40 -1.93 10.50
N ASP A 129 -7.70 -1.67 10.56
CA ASP A 129 -8.31 -0.87 11.61
C ASP A 129 -8.10 -1.49 12.99
N ALA A 130 -8.23 -2.81 13.09
CA ALA A 130 -7.96 -3.53 14.33
C ALA A 130 -6.47 -3.49 14.71
N TRP A 131 -5.56 -3.63 13.75
CA TRP A 131 -4.12 -3.56 13.96
C TRP A 131 -3.69 -2.18 14.44
N HIS A 132 -4.33 -1.10 13.97
CA HIS A 132 -4.04 0.25 14.46
C HIS A 132 -4.49 0.51 15.91
N ILE A 133 -5.36 -0.33 16.49
CA ILE A 133 -5.74 -0.18 17.90
C ILE A 133 -4.54 -0.44 18.79
N GLY A 134 -4.25 0.51 19.67
CA GLY A 134 -3.08 0.49 20.54
C GLY A 134 -1.75 0.77 19.85
N ARG A 135 -1.76 1.12 18.56
CA ARG A 135 -0.56 1.51 17.83
C ARG A 135 -0.65 2.97 17.43
N GLY A 136 0.30 3.77 17.91
CA GLY A 136 0.34 5.19 17.59
C GLY A 136 0.79 5.47 16.16
N ARG A 137 0.81 6.76 15.83
CA ARG A 137 1.32 7.25 14.55
C ARG A 137 2.80 6.85 14.41
N PRO A 138 3.27 6.54 13.20
CA PRO A 138 4.69 6.26 13.00
C PRO A 138 5.52 7.51 13.30
N VAL A 139 6.61 7.32 14.04
CA VAL A 139 7.60 8.35 14.32
C VAL A 139 8.49 8.51 13.10
N GLY A 140 8.52 9.72 12.54
CA GLY A 140 9.42 10.10 11.46
C GLY A 140 10.36 11.21 11.88
N ARG A 141 11.30 11.56 10.98
CA ARG A 141 12.23 12.69 11.20
C ARG A 141 11.52 13.97 11.63
N GLU A 142 10.43 14.32 10.95
CA GLU A 142 9.65 15.53 11.22
C GLU A 142 9.21 15.59 12.70
N ALA A 143 8.69 14.48 13.23
CA ALA A 143 8.28 14.38 14.64
C ALA A 143 9.46 14.53 15.62
N LEU A 144 10.62 13.96 15.26
CA LEU A 144 11.83 14.03 16.08
C LEU A 144 12.47 15.43 16.04
N GLU A 145 12.32 16.17 14.94
CA GLU A 145 12.81 17.55 14.79
C GLU A 145 11.92 18.57 15.52
N GLU A 146 10.64 18.27 15.70
CA GLU A 146 9.68 19.12 16.43
C GLU A 146 9.87 19.12 17.95
N THR A 147 10.62 18.17 18.49
CA THR A 147 10.83 18.02 19.94
C THR A 147 12.24 18.41 20.37
N ASP A 148 12.34 19.19 21.45
CA ASP A 148 13.61 19.53 22.11
C ASP A 148 14.23 18.34 22.89
N ALA A 149 13.56 17.18 22.87
CA ALA A 149 14.08 15.96 23.45
C ALA A 149 15.22 15.33 22.62
N VAL A 150 15.20 15.54 21.29
CA VAL A 150 16.21 14.99 20.38
C VAL A 150 17.08 16.12 19.84
N THR A 151 18.34 16.17 20.27
CA THR A 151 19.26 17.22 19.79
C THR A 151 19.72 16.95 18.35
N ASN A 152 20.19 17.99 17.66
CA ASN A 152 20.80 17.88 16.32
C ASN A 152 21.92 16.85 16.19
N THR A 153 22.63 16.51 17.28
CA THR A 153 23.67 15.47 17.26
C THR A 153 23.08 14.07 17.11
N PHE A 154 21.87 13.85 17.64
CA PHE A 154 21.21 12.54 17.68
C PHE A 154 20.14 12.39 16.60
N ILE A 155 19.68 13.48 15.98
CA ILE A 155 18.53 13.48 15.07
C ILE A 155 18.70 12.50 13.91
N ASP A 156 19.88 12.43 13.29
CA ASP A 156 20.14 11.54 12.16
C ASP A 156 20.14 10.07 12.60
N GLY A 157 20.79 9.76 13.73
CA GLY A 157 20.85 8.40 14.26
C GLY A 157 19.51 7.88 14.74
N VAL A 158 18.76 8.70 15.49
CA VAL A 158 17.43 8.36 16.00
C VAL A 158 16.41 8.27 14.87
N THR A 159 16.53 9.11 13.83
CA THR A 159 15.68 9.00 12.63
C THR A 159 15.90 7.66 11.92
N GLU A 160 17.16 7.24 11.75
CA GLU A 160 17.44 5.98 11.07
C GLU A 160 16.97 4.79 11.90
N LEU A 161 17.18 4.83 13.22
CA LEU A 161 16.64 3.84 14.14
C LEU A 161 15.10 3.79 14.09
N ALA A 162 14.43 4.94 14.04
CA ALA A 162 12.99 5.00 13.90
C ALA A 162 12.52 4.35 12.58
N LYS A 163 13.24 4.53 11.47
CA LYS A 163 12.91 3.85 10.20
C LYS A 163 13.11 2.33 10.28
N GLU A 164 14.20 1.88 10.90
CA GLU A 164 14.48 0.45 11.11
C GLU A 164 13.39 -0.21 11.97
N LEU A 165 12.82 0.54 12.91
CA LEU A 165 11.71 0.12 13.77
C LEU A 165 10.32 0.43 13.17
N ASP A 166 10.23 0.72 11.86
CA ASP A 166 8.98 1.08 11.16
C ASP A 166 8.16 2.19 11.85
N GLY A 167 8.87 3.13 12.47
CA GLY A 167 8.32 4.26 13.22
C GLY A 167 7.64 3.88 14.53
N ASP A 168 7.89 2.70 15.09
CA ASP A 168 7.33 2.29 16.37
C ASP A 168 7.93 3.10 17.53
N ALA A 169 7.10 3.95 18.14
CA ALA A 169 7.50 4.84 19.22
C ALA A 169 7.89 4.09 20.51
N GLU A 170 7.22 2.96 20.80
CA GLU A 170 7.47 2.18 22.01
C GLU A 170 8.78 1.41 21.88
N ALA A 171 9.00 0.76 20.73
CA ALA A 171 10.26 0.10 20.43
C ALA A 171 11.43 1.08 20.42
N LEU A 172 11.25 2.26 19.81
CA LEU A 172 12.27 3.30 19.76
C LEU A 172 12.66 3.78 21.17
N LEU A 173 11.68 4.02 22.04
CA LEU A 173 11.94 4.41 23.42
C LEU A 173 12.62 3.29 24.22
N GLY A 174 12.27 2.02 23.97
CA GLY A 174 12.96 0.86 24.53
C GLY A 174 14.45 0.89 24.21
N VAL A 175 14.80 0.97 22.93
CA VAL A 175 16.20 1.04 22.48
C VAL A 175 16.94 2.24 23.07
N ILE A 176 16.30 3.42 23.12
CA ILE A 176 16.88 4.64 23.71
C ILE A 176 17.14 4.46 25.22
N ARG A 177 16.20 3.88 25.96
CA ARG A 177 16.28 3.70 27.42
C ARG A 177 17.32 2.67 27.81
N GLU A 178 17.31 1.54 27.11
CA GLU A 178 18.25 0.43 27.35
C GLU A 178 19.63 0.72 26.75
N ARG A 179 19.71 1.71 25.85
CA ARG A 179 20.91 2.08 25.11
C ARG A 179 21.49 0.87 24.39
N GLU A 180 20.65 0.14 23.67
CA GLU A 180 21.10 -1.06 22.95
C GLU A 180 21.91 -0.72 21.71
N ASP A 181 21.72 0.48 21.15
CA ASP A 181 22.34 0.93 19.91
C ASP A 181 23.39 2.03 20.15
N GLU A 182 24.49 1.98 19.39
CA GLU A 182 25.57 2.98 19.46
C GLU A 182 25.11 4.41 19.20
N ARG A 183 24.09 4.58 18.35
CA ARG A 183 23.49 5.88 17.97
C ARG A 183 22.79 6.56 19.15
N VAL A 184 22.45 5.82 20.20
CA VAL A 184 21.77 6.34 21.41
C VAL A 184 22.65 6.23 22.66
N GLN A 185 23.92 5.81 22.53
CA GLN A 185 24.90 5.77 23.63
C GLN A 185 25.24 7.20 24.08
N GLY A 186 24.49 7.72 25.04
CA GLY A 186 24.62 9.09 25.52
C GLY A 186 23.29 9.83 25.60
N PHE A 187 22.20 9.22 25.14
CA PHE A 187 20.87 9.75 25.37
C PHE A 187 20.55 9.78 26.86
N TYR A 188 20.24 10.97 27.38
CA TYR A 188 19.94 11.16 28.79
C TYR A 188 18.56 10.58 29.12
N SER A 189 18.43 9.93 30.27
CA SER A 189 17.15 9.34 30.70
C SER A 189 16.03 10.39 30.78
N SER A 190 16.35 11.59 31.29
CA SER A 190 15.39 12.70 31.34
C SER A 190 14.90 13.13 29.95
N LYS A 191 15.77 13.02 28.92
CA LYS A 191 15.38 13.33 27.55
C LYS A 191 14.52 12.22 26.95
N ALA A 192 14.70 10.98 27.36
CA ALA A 192 13.82 9.89 26.97
C ALA A 192 12.42 10.07 27.60
N ASP A 193 12.35 10.56 28.83
CA ASP A 193 11.09 10.88 29.49
C ASP A 193 10.38 12.05 28.80
N ASP A 194 11.09 13.14 28.48
CA ASP A 194 10.57 14.26 27.68
C ASP A 194 10.01 13.77 26.32
N LEU A 195 10.70 12.82 25.68
CA LEU A 195 10.31 12.26 24.39
C LEU A 195 9.05 11.38 24.51
N GLU A 196 8.94 10.57 25.56
CA GLU A 196 7.75 9.76 25.85
C GLU A 196 6.52 10.65 26.06
N GLU A 197 6.65 11.73 26.83
CA GLU A 197 5.56 12.69 27.05
C GLU A 197 5.11 13.31 25.73
N TYR A 198 6.05 13.79 24.90
CA TYR A 198 5.75 14.30 23.57
C TYR A 198 5.05 13.25 22.67
N PHE A 199 5.52 12.00 22.68
CA PHE A 199 4.90 10.94 21.89
C PHE A 199 3.48 10.62 22.32
N LEU A 200 3.19 10.63 23.62
CA LEU A 200 1.83 10.45 24.13
C LEU A 200 0.92 11.63 23.75
N GLU A 201 1.41 12.86 23.85
CA GLU A 201 0.64 14.07 23.52
C GLU A 201 0.30 14.16 22.03
N GLN A 202 1.23 13.80 21.15
CA GLN A 202 1.06 13.85 19.70
C GLN A 202 0.44 12.58 19.10
N GLY A 203 0.19 11.56 19.93
CA GLY A 203 -0.41 10.29 19.53
C GLY A 203 0.53 9.35 18.76
N TYR A 204 1.84 9.52 18.90
CA TYR A 204 2.85 8.53 18.47
C TYR A 204 2.90 7.34 19.43
N LEU A 205 2.56 7.56 20.71
CA LEU A 205 2.26 6.53 21.68
C LEU A 205 0.78 6.57 22.05
N VAL A 206 0.21 5.40 22.35
CA VAL A 206 -1.17 5.26 22.81
C VAL A 206 -1.14 4.41 24.07
N ARG A 207 -1.93 4.79 25.09
CA ARG A 207 -2.01 4.04 26.36
C ARG A 207 -2.83 2.74 26.27
N GLN A 208 -3.48 2.52 25.14
CA GLN A 208 -4.29 1.34 24.92
C GLN A 208 -3.37 0.23 24.45
N ASP A 209 -3.45 -0.94 25.08
CA ASP A 209 -2.70 -2.10 24.63
C ASP A 209 -3.14 -2.53 23.21
N PRO A 210 -2.20 -2.98 22.37
CA PRO A 210 -2.53 -3.58 21.09
C PRO A 210 -3.47 -4.78 21.24
N LEU A 211 -4.37 -4.95 20.29
CA LEU A 211 -5.26 -6.11 20.26
C LEU A 211 -4.47 -7.41 20.02
N SER A 212 -4.93 -8.49 20.64
CA SER A 212 -4.40 -9.83 20.33
C SER A 212 -4.81 -10.26 18.91
N PRO A 213 -4.07 -11.20 18.29
CA PRO A 213 -4.45 -11.79 17.00
C PRO A 213 -5.89 -12.30 16.96
N GLU A 214 -6.35 -12.93 18.04
CA GLU A 214 -7.72 -13.44 18.16
C GLU A 214 -8.74 -12.30 18.21
N GLU A 215 -8.46 -11.21 18.93
CA GLU A 215 -9.34 -10.04 19.00
C GLU A 215 -9.43 -9.27 17.68
N MET A 216 -8.33 -9.21 16.93
CA MET A 216 -8.32 -8.66 15.57
C MET A 216 -9.17 -9.56 14.65
N TRP A 217 -9.00 -10.87 14.76
CA TRP A 217 -9.77 -11.84 13.97
C TRP A 217 -11.28 -11.77 14.22
N GLN A 218 -11.70 -11.67 15.48
CA GLN A 218 -13.12 -11.49 15.82
C GLN A 218 -13.71 -10.23 15.19
N ARG A 219 -12.94 -9.14 15.09
CA ARG A 219 -13.38 -7.91 14.43
C ARG A 219 -13.54 -8.07 12.92
N VAL A 220 -12.62 -8.79 12.27
CA VAL A 220 -12.73 -9.11 10.84
C VAL A 220 -14.00 -9.93 10.58
N LEU A 221 -14.22 -11.00 11.33
CA LEU A 221 -15.42 -11.83 11.19
C LEU A 221 -16.71 -11.04 11.42
N ALA A 222 -16.73 -10.18 12.45
CA ALA A 222 -17.88 -9.32 12.71
C ALA A 222 -18.13 -8.32 11.58
N GLY A 223 -17.06 -7.75 10.98
CA GLY A 223 -17.15 -6.85 9.83
C GLY A 223 -17.66 -7.51 8.55
N LEU A 224 -17.52 -8.83 8.42
CA LEU A 224 -17.92 -9.62 7.26
C LEU A 224 -19.13 -10.54 7.51
N ALA A 225 -19.86 -10.36 8.61
CA ALA A 225 -20.93 -11.27 9.00
C ALA A 225 -22.01 -11.45 7.90
N SER A 226 -22.36 -10.39 7.16
CA SER A 226 -23.33 -10.46 6.06
C SER A 226 -22.79 -11.28 4.90
N GLU A 227 -21.56 -10.98 4.47
CA GLU A 227 -20.91 -11.62 3.33
C GLU A 227 -20.66 -13.11 3.59
N ILE A 228 -20.36 -13.48 4.84
CA ILE A 228 -20.24 -14.88 5.27
C ILE A 228 -21.61 -15.56 5.26
N GLN A 229 -22.64 -14.91 5.82
CA GLN A 229 -24.00 -15.47 5.86
C GLN A 229 -24.58 -15.68 4.46
N GLU A 230 -24.26 -14.79 3.51
CA GLU A 230 -24.67 -14.85 2.10
C GLU A 230 -23.81 -15.83 1.28
N GLY A 231 -22.74 -16.39 1.85
CA GLY A 231 -21.86 -17.33 1.16
C GLY A 231 -21.02 -16.69 0.05
N ILE A 232 -20.71 -15.40 0.19
CA ILE A 232 -19.80 -14.67 -0.71
C ILE A 232 -18.35 -15.07 -0.40
N VAL A 233 -18.02 -15.17 0.90
CA VAL A 233 -16.72 -15.63 1.41
C VAL A 233 -16.93 -16.64 2.54
N ALA A 234 -16.03 -17.60 2.65
CA ALA A 234 -15.95 -18.49 3.80
C ALA A 234 -14.87 -18.03 4.79
N ALA A 235 -14.94 -18.45 6.05
CA ALA A 235 -13.94 -18.09 7.05
C ALA A 235 -12.55 -18.66 6.68
N GLU A 236 -12.52 -19.84 6.08
CA GLU A 236 -11.30 -20.50 5.62
C GLU A 236 -10.59 -19.71 4.50
N ASP A 237 -11.37 -19.01 3.67
CA ASP A 237 -10.82 -18.14 2.62
C ASP A 237 -10.09 -16.93 3.23
N LEU A 238 -10.67 -16.38 4.31
CA LEU A 238 -10.12 -15.26 5.05
C LEU A 238 -8.86 -15.69 5.82
N ASP A 239 -8.87 -16.85 6.47
CA ASP A 239 -7.68 -17.40 7.17
C ASP A 239 -6.48 -17.50 6.22
N ARG A 240 -6.72 -17.94 4.98
CA ARG A 240 -5.69 -18.03 3.95
C ARG A 240 -5.17 -16.66 3.51
N LEU A 241 -6.06 -15.68 3.30
CA LEU A 241 -5.69 -14.29 3.01
C LEU A 241 -4.74 -13.74 4.09
N PHE A 242 -5.08 -13.91 5.37
CA PHE A 242 -4.23 -13.41 6.47
C PHE A 242 -2.97 -14.24 6.67
N SER A 243 -2.95 -15.51 6.28
CA SER A 243 -1.71 -16.29 6.22
C SER A 243 -0.71 -15.66 5.25
N TYR A 244 -1.15 -15.17 4.08
CA TYR A 244 -0.26 -14.46 3.15
C TYR A 244 0.19 -13.09 3.68
N LEU A 245 -0.68 -12.33 4.35
CA LEU A 245 -0.36 -11.00 4.90
C LEU A 245 0.55 -11.07 6.14
N SER A 246 0.36 -12.07 7.01
CA SER A 246 1.22 -12.28 8.18
C SER A 246 2.61 -12.80 7.80
N LEU A 247 2.74 -13.57 6.72
CA LEU A 247 4.04 -13.96 6.17
C LEU A 247 4.86 -12.77 5.65
N SER A 248 4.21 -11.66 5.28
CA SER A 248 4.90 -10.39 4.95
C SER A 248 5.32 -9.56 6.17
N GLU A 249 4.71 -9.75 7.36
CA GLU A 249 5.13 -9.05 8.58
C GLU A 249 6.40 -9.65 9.22
N ILE A 250 6.76 -10.89 8.88
CA ILE A 250 7.86 -11.64 9.56
C ILE A 250 9.24 -11.40 8.91
N ARG A 251 9.34 -10.69 7.77
CA ARG A 251 10.64 -10.43 7.14
C ARG A 251 11.24 -9.10 7.60
N PRO A 252 12.41 -9.11 8.27
CA PRO A 252 13.14 -7.91 8.66
C PRO A 252 13.74 -7.17 7.46
#